data_AF-A0A348SCB8-F1
#
_entry.id   AF-A0A348SCB8-F1
#
_cell.length_a   1.000
_cell.length_b   1.000
_cell.length_c   1.000
_cell.angle_alpha   90.00
_cell.angle_beta   90.00
_cell.angle_gamma   90.00
#
_symmetry.space_group_name_H-M   'P 1'
#
loop_
_entity.id
_entity.type
_entity.pdbx_description
1 polymer ?
#
loop_
_entity_poly.entity_id
_entity_poly.type
_entity_poly.pdbx_seq_one_letter_code
_entity_poly.pdbx_strand_id
1 'polypeptide(L)'
;MCSREFHVRRGARSPHEVLGLAPGASAEEIRSARRSLARTHHPDNFSDDAAGARKATREMALINAAVEALLAEAWVSEDPATTPPPRGGHRPEAPVTGRVEFTQPPQFNARTSEPTSVNWRPEAEWPTRRAPEANVPRVGTPAGPVRRRVDPEVAARPRISLEAARAVRFTFGRYAGATVDAVGRRDPGYLAWCVDNVRRDPELAQAADCVLNHLAEEFGVTRPARGSLFRPSPVAFDGGAD
;
A
#
# COMPACT_ATOMS: atom_id res chain seq x y z
N MET A 1 13.60 -12.66 37.42
CA MET A 1 12.55 -12.89 36.43
C MET A 1 11.54 -11.75 36.59
N CYS A 2 11.72 -10.66 35.84
CA CYS A 2 10.92 -9.43 35.97
C CYS A 2 9.79 -9.45 34.94
N SER A 3 8.58 -9.79 35.36
CA SER A 3 7.37 -9.58 34.57
C SER A 3 6.99 -8.11 34.64
N ARG A 4 7.09 -7.41 33.52
CA ARG A 4 6.81 -5.97 33.41
C ARG A 4 5.32 -5.79 33.09
N GLU A 5 4.50 -5.74 34.13
CA GLU A 5 3.08 -5.36 34.03
C GLU A 5 2.97 -3.90 33.55
N PHE A 6 2.68 -3.71 32.28
CA PHE A 6 2.26 -2.42 31.76
C PHE A 6 0.79 -2.18 32.11
N HIS A 7 0.58 -1.61 33.29
CA HIS A 7 -0.66 -0.94 33.66
C HIS A 7 -0.87 0.30 32.77
N VAL A 8 -1.66 0.17 31.70
CA VAL A 8 -2.29 1.34 31.07
C VAL A 8 -3.54 1.68 31.88
N ARG A 9 -3.47 2.76 32.67
CA ARG A 9 -4.58 3.25 33.49
C ARG A 9 -5.68 3.87 32.63
N ARG A 10 -6.91 3.33 32.76
CA ARG A 10 -8.20 4.01 33.08
C ARG A 10 -9.38 3.46 32.27
N GLY A 11 -10.17 2.57 32.89
CA GLY A 11 -11.62 2.42 32.68
C GLY A 11 -12.14 1.78 31.38
N ALA A 12 -11.28 1.47 30.41
CA ALA A 12 -11.64 0.78 29.18
C ALA A 12 -11.11 -0.66 29.22
N ARG A 13 -11.94 -1.62 28.82
CA ARG A 13 -11.61 -3.05 28.67
C ARG A 13 -10.19 -3.24 28.12
N SER A 14 -9.41 -4.12 28.74
CA SER A 14 -8.05 -4.42 28.25
C SER A 14 -8.11 -4.97 26.80
N PRO A 15 -7.09 -4.78 25.95
CA PRO A 15 -7.11 -5.28 24.57
C PRO A 15 -7.38 -6.79 24.50
N HIS A 16 -6.84 -7.55 25.46
CA HIS A 16 -7.12 -8.98 25.64
C HIS A 16 -8.59 -9.26 26.03
N GLU A 17 -9.17 -8.47 26.93
CA GLU A 17 -10.60 -8.57 27.28
C GLU A 17 -11.54 -8.22 26.11
N VAL A 18 -11.18 -7.22 25.29
CA VAL A 18 -11.97 -6.84 24.10
C VAL A 18 -12.04 -7.99 23.10
N LEU A 19 -10.96 -8.77 22.96
CA LEU A 19 -10.91 -9.95 22.10
C LEU A 19 -11.35 -11.24 22.78
N GLY A 20 -11.54 -11.24 24.11
CA GLY A 20 -11.85 -12.43 24.90
C GLY A 20 -10.71 -13.46 24.92
N LEU A 21 -9.46 -12.99 24.80
CA LEU A 21 -8.27 -13.83 24.74
C LEU A 21 -7.48 -13.77 26.06
N ALA A 22 -6.75 -14.84 26.36
CA ALA A 22 -5.80 -14.84 27.47
C ALA A 22 -4.61 -13.90 27.17
N PRO A 23 -3.99 -13.31 28.21
CA PRO A 23 -2.73 -12.59 28.05
C PRO A 23 -1.65 -13.53 27.50
N GLY A 24 -0.96 -13.10 26.44
CA GLY A 24 0.03 -13.92 25.72
C GLY A 24 -0.51 -14.78 24.57
N ALA A 25 -1.76 -14.56 24.13
CA ALA A 25 -2.28 -15.20 22.92
C ALA A 25 -1.40 -14.93 21.69
N SER A 26 -1.27 -15.94 20.82
CA SER A 26 -0.45 -15.87 19.61
C SER A 26 -1.06 -14.92 18.56
N ALA A 27 -0.22 -14.43 17.64
CA ALA A 27 -0.67 -13.56 16.55
C ALA A 27 -1.76 -14.19 15.65
N GLU A 28 -1.74 -15.52 15.50
CA GLU A 28 -2.79 -16.26 14.78
C GLU A 28 -4.13 -16.24 15.53
N GLU A 29 -4.10 -16.43 16.85
CA GLU A 29 -5.29 -16.39 17.71
C GLU A 29 -5.90 -14.99 17.73
N ILE A 30 -5.08 -13.94 17.82
CA ILE A 30 -5.52 -12.54 17.72
C ILE A 30 -6.23 -12.29 16.38
N ARG A 31 -5.66 -12.76 15.26
CA ARG A 31 -6.28 -12.63 13.92
C ARG A 31 -7.56 -13.46 13.79
N SER A 32 -7.62 -14.63 14.40
CA SER A 32 -8.81 -15.48 14.41
C SER A 32 -9.95 -14.84 15.20
N ALA A 33 -9.66 -14.34 16.41
CA ALA A 33 -10.63 -13.65 17.26
C ALA A 33 -11.21 -12.41 16.56
N ARG A 34 -10.36 -11.60 15.91
CA ARG A 34 -10.80 -10.48 15.07
C ARG A 34 -11.81 -10.93 14.02
N ARG A 35 -11.52 -11.98 13.25
CA ARG A 35 -12.42 -12.49 12.20
C ARG A 35 -13.75 -12.99 12.76
N SER A 36 -13.75 -13.56 13.96
CA SER A 36 -14.97 -14.00 14.65
C SER A 36 -15.81 -12.84 15.15
N LEU A 37 -15.19 -11.87 15.83
CA LEU A 37 -15.89 -10.67 16.33
C LEU A 37 -16.38 -9.77 15.19
N ALA A 38 -15.61 -9.69 14.10
CA ALA A 38 -16.02 -8.93 12.93
C ALA A 38 -17.27 -9.51 12.27
N ARG A 39 -17.45 -10.83 12.23
CA ARG A 39 -18.67 -11.47 11.72
C ARG A 39 -19.90 -11.12 12.54
N THR A 40 -19.76 -10.94 13.85
CA THR A 40 -20.86 -10.59 14.76
C THR A 40 -21.17 -9.09 14.73
N HIS A 41 -20.14 -8.25 14.80
CA HIS A 41 -20.26 -6.79 14.96
C HIS A 41 -20.06 -6.00 13.66
N HIS A 42 -20.20 -6.62 12.48
CA HIS A 42 -20.11 -5.90 11.22
C HIS A 42 -21.28 -4.91 11.07
N PRO A 43 -21.05 -3.64 10.69
CA PRO A 43 -22.14 -2.70 10.48
C PRO A 43 -23.13 -3.14 9.40
N ASP A 44 -22.69 -3.92 8.40
CA ASP A 44 -23.57 -4.47 7.35
C ASP A 44 -24.63 -5.45 7.88
N ASN A 45 -24.42 -6.07 9.05
CA ASN A 45 -25.44 -6.90 9.68
C ASN A 45 -26.64 -6.09 10.21
N PHE A 46 -26.49 -4.76 10.31
CA PHE A 46 -27.47 -3.83 10.87
C PHE A 46 -27.88 -2.77 9.85
N SER A 47 -27.90 -3.11 8.55
CA SER A 47 -28.29 -2.17 7.48
C SER A 47 -29.65 -1.52 7.69
N ASP A 48 -30.58 -2.24 8.35
CA ASP A 48 -31.96 -1.82 8.55
C ASP A 48 -32.18 -1.03 9.88
N ASP A 49 -31.19 -0.99 10.77
CA ASP A 49 -31.24 -0.26 12.04
C ASP A 49 -30.05 0.69 12.18
N ALA A 50 -30.30 1.99 11.95
CA ALA A 50 -29.29 3.03 12.04
C ALA A 50 -28.67 3.16 13.45
N ALA A 51 -29.40 2.84 14.52
CA ALA A 51 -28.86 2.85 15.89
C ALA A 51 -27.96 1.63 16.14
N GLY A 52 -28.39 0.46 15.66
CA GLY A 52 -27.60 -0.77 15.63
C GLY A 52 -26.31 -0.63 14.84
N ALA A 53 -26.37 -0.04 13.64
CA ALA A 53 -25.20 0.22 12.80
C ALA A 53 -24.18 1.11 13.50
N ARG A 54 -24.60 2.21 14.15
CA ARG A 54 -23.71 3.08 14.93
C ARG A 54 -23.03 2.35 16.09
N LYS A 55 -23.77 1.50 16.81
CA LYS A 55 -23.21 0.67 17.90
C LYS A 55 -22.21 -0.35 17.35
N ALA A 56 -22.53 -1.02 16.25
CA ALA A 56 -21.66 -1.99 15.59
C ALA A 56 -20.37 -1.33 15.07
N THR A 57 -20.46 -0.14 14.47
CA THR A 57 -19.27 0.64 14.08
C THR A 57 -18.38 0.95 15.28
N ARG A 58 -18.97 1.36 16.42
CA ARG A 58 -18.21 1.65 17.64
C ARG A 58 -17.52 0.41 18.19
N GLU A 59 -18.20 -0.73 18.26
CA GLU A 59 -17.59 -1.99 18.71
C GLU A 59 -16.51 -2.48 17.74
N MET A 60 -16.73 -2.39 16.43
CA MET A 60 -15.73 -2.73 15.42
C MET A 60 -14.47 -1.87 15.54
N ALA A 61 -14.63 -0.57 15.79
CA ALA A 61 -13.50 0.33 16.02
C ALA A 61 -12.69 -0.08 17.27
N LEU A 62 -13.37 -0.48 18.36
CA LEU A 62 -12.71 -1.00 19.56
C LEU A 62 -11.96 -2.32 19.29
N ILE A 63 -12.56 -3.24 18.53
CA ILE A 63 -11.93 -4.51 18.14
C ILE A 63 -10.65 -4.25 17.32
N ASN A 64 -10.72 -3.36 16.34
CA ASN A 64 -9.54 -3.02 15.52
C ASN A 64 -8.44 -2.37 16.38
N ALA A 65 -8.80 -1.42 17.26
CA ALA A 65 -7.84 -0.79 18.15
C ALA A 65 -7.15 -1.81 19.08
N ALA A 66 -7.89 -2.77 19.62
CA ALA A 66 -7.34 -3.84 20.45
C ALA A 66 -6.37 -4.75 19.68
N VAL A 67 -6.72 -5.13 18.44
CA VAL A 67 -5.85 -5.97 17.60
C VAL A 67 -4.55 -5.26 17.25
N GLU A 68 -4.61 -3.98 16.89
CA GLU A 68 -3.41 -3.20 16.57
C GLU A 68 -2.49 -3.07 17.79
N ALA A 69 -3.05 -2.83 18.98
CA ALA A 69 -2.25 -2.79 20.22
C ALA A 69 -1.54 -4.12 20.49
N LEU A 70 -2.26 -5.24 20.38
CA LEU A 70 -1.68 -6.57 20.64
C LEU A 70 -0.67 -7.01 19.58
N LEU A 71 -0.91 -6.68 18.31
CA LEU A 71 0.05 -6.99 17.23
C LEU A 71 1.30 -6.11 17.33
N ALA A 72 1.17 -4.84 17.74
CA ALA A 72 2.31 -4.00 18.00
C ALA A 72 3.16 -4.54 19.17
N GLU A 73 2.54 -5.01 20.25
CA GLU A 73 3.24 -5.67 21.36
C GLU A 73 3.93 -6.97 20.93
N ALA A 74 3.27 -7.78 20.10
CA ALA A 74 3.85 -9.00 19.54
C ALA A 74 5.06 -8.71 18.64
N TRP A 75 4.97 -7.68 17.79
CA TRP A 75 6.07 -7.24 16.93
C TRP A 75 7.25 -6.63 17.69
N VAL A 76 7.02 -5.96 18.82
CA VAL A 76 8.11 -5.46 19.68
C VAL A 76 8.78 -6.61 20.45
N SER A 77 8.05 -7.70 20.69
CA SER A 77 8.56 -8.87 21.41
C SER A 77 9.27 -9.88 20.50
N GLU A 78 8.98 -9.89 19.20
CA GLU A 78 9.71 -10.69 18.22
C GLU A 78 11.02 -10.00 17.82
N ASP A 79 12.15 -10.58 18.23
CA ASP A 79 13.46 -10.21 17.71
C ASP A 79 13.48 -10.44 16.19
N PRO A 80 13.80 -9.44 15.33
CA PRO A 80 13.77 -9.58 13.87
C PRO A 80 14.77 -10.63 13.34
N ALA A 81 15.63 -11.17 14.21
CA ALA A 81 16.55 -12.27 13.92
C ALA A 81 15.91 -13.67 14.02
N THR A 82 14.75 -13.82 14.68
CA THR A 82 14.12 -15.14 14.91
C THR A 82 12.99 -15.46 13.93
N THR A 83 12.44 -14.46 13.22
CA THR A 83 11.37 -14.71 12.24
C THR A 83 11.97 -15.14 10.90
N PRO A 84 11.87 -16.43 10.50
CA PRO A 84 12.32 -16.85 9.18
C PRO A 84 11.50 -16.11 8.12
N PRO A 85 12.12 -15.62 7.03
CA PRO A 85 11.40 -14.91 6.00
C PRO A 85 10.26 -15.79 5.46
N PRO A 86 9.09 -15.21 5.12
CA PRO A 86 8.00 -15.97 4.54
C PRO A 86 8.54 -16.72 3.32
N ARG A 87 8.39 -18.06 3.32
CA ARG A 87 8.84 -18.95 2.24
C ARG A 87 8.09 -18.62 0.95
N GLY A 88 8.57 -17.61 0.24
CA GLY A 88 8.25 -17.37 -1.16
C GLY A 88 8.93 -18.45 -1.99
N GLY A 89 8.12 -19.40 -2.48
CA GLY A 89 8.53 -20.44 -3.41
C GLY A 89 9.09 -21.69 -2.73
N HIS A 90 8.50 -22.83 -3.03
CA HIS A 90 9.10 -24.13 -2.80
C HIS A 90 10.41 -24.20 -3.61
N ARG A 91 11.55 -23.92 -2.98
CA ARG A 91 12.83 -24.37 -3.50
C ARG A 91 12.91 -25.86 -3.13
N PRO A 92 12.91 -26.79 -4.10
CA PRO A 92 13.09 -28.20 -3.77
C PRO A 92 14.46 -28.37 -3.09
N GLU A 93 14.48 -29.14 -1.99
CA GLU A 93 15.67 -29.35 -1.13
C GLU A 93 16.81 -30.09 -1.85
N ALA A 94 16.53 -30.67 -3.02
CA ALA A 94 17.53 -31.20 -3.93
C ALA A 94 17.20 -30.76 -5.35
N PRO A 95 18.20 -30.46 -6.21
CA PRO A 95 17.92 -30.32 -7.62
C PRO A 95 17.31 -31.65 -8.10
N VAL A 96 16.11 -31.61 -8.65
CA VAL A 96 15.57 -32.74 -9.41
C VAL A 96 16.37 -32.80 -10.70
N THR A 97 17.60 -33.30 -10.63
CA THR A 97 18.34 -33.71 -11.81
C THR A 97 17.73 -35.03 -12.25
N GLY A 98 16.76 -34.99 -13.16
CA GLY A 98 16.42 -36.19 -13.93
C GLY A 98 17.71 -36.68 -14.58
N ARG A 99 18.15 -37.91 -14.26
CA ARG A 99 19.26 -38.54 -14.97
C ARG A 99 18.76 -38.90 -16.35
N VAL A 100 19.03 -38.04 -17.32
CA VAL A 100 18.79 -38.37 -18.74
C VAL A 100 19.97 -39.22 -19.20
N GLU A 101 19.74 -40.52 -19.35
CA GLU A 101 20.69 -41.42 -19.96
C GLU A 101 20.60 -41.26 -21.48
N PHE A 102 21.60 -40.61 -22.07
CA PHE A 102 21.75 -40.59 -23.52
C PHE A 102 22.45 -41.87 -23.96
N THR A 103 21.79 -42.66 -24.81
CA THR A 103 22.35 -43.89 -25.40
C THR A 103 23.46 -43.62 -26.43
N GLN A 104 23.66 -42.36 -26.82
CA GLN A 104 24.76 -41.93 -27.68
C GLN A 104 25.51 -40.75 -27.04
N PRO A 105 26.86 -40.77 -27.04
CA PRO A 105 27.62 -39.64 -26.51
C PRO A 105 27.38 -38.39 -27.37
N PRO A 106 27.20 -37.21 -26.77
CA PRO A 106 27.03 -35.96 -27.51
C PRO A 106 28.30 -35.71 -28.34
N GLN A 107 28.15 -35.62 -29.66
CA GLN A 107 29.24 -35.28 -30.55
C GLN A 107 29.54 -33.79 -30.40
N PHE A 108 30.60 -33.45 -29.67
CA PHE A 108 31.13 -32.09 -29.63
C PHE A 108 31.71 -31.76 -31.00
N ASN A 109 31.10 -30.79 -31.71
CA ASN A 109 31.67 -30.26 -32.94
C ASN A 109 33.00 -29.58 -32.61
N ALA A 110 34.12 -30.25 -32.90
CA ALA A 110 35.49 -29.86 -32.56
C ALA A 110 36.03 -28.64 -33.34
N ARG A 111 35.18 -27.64 -33.65
CA ARG A 111 35.61 -26.42 -34.36
C ARG A 111 35.62 -25.15 -33.52
N THR A 112 35.19 -25.18 -32.26
CA THR A 112 35.26 -23.96 -31.43
C THR A 112 35.23 -24.32 -29.96
N SER A 113 36.40 -24.50 -29.36
CA SER A 113 36.75 -24.06 -27.99
C SER A 113 38.01 -24.76 -27.51
N GLU A 114 39.14 -24.05 -27.54
CA GLU A 114 40.15 -24.28 -26.51
C GLU A 114 39.53 -23.86 -25.16
N PRO A 115 39.73 -24.62 -24.07
CA PRO A 115 39.17 -24.27 -22.78
C PRO A 115 39.84 -22.99 -22.26
N THR A 116 39.13 -21.86 -22.38
CA THR A 116 39.55 -20.59 -21.81
C THR A 116 39.57 -20.72 -20.30
N SER A 117 40.71 -20.48 -19.66
CA SER A 117 40.82 -20.42 -18.21
C SER A 117 39.93 -19.30 -17.67
N VAL A 118 38.98 -19.64 -16.81
CA VAL A 118 38.08 -18.68 -16.17
C VAL A 118 38.89 -17.93 -15.12
N ASN A 119 39.23 -16.66 -15.40
CA ASN A 119 39.86 -15.79 -14.41
C ASN A 119 38.77 -15.10 -13.58
N TRP A 120 38.66 -15.49 -12.31
CA TRP A 120 37.72 -14.86 -11.37
C TRP A 120 38.17 -13.42 -11.08
N ARG A 121 37.41 -12.43 -11.54
CA ARG A 121 37.64 -11.03 -11.17
C ARG A 121 37.34 -10.84 -9.67
N PRO A 122 38.16 -10.05 -8.93
CA PRO A 122 37.81 -9.67 -7.56
C PRO A 122 36.54 -8.81 -7.54
N GLU A 123 35.81 -8.92 -6.43
CA GLU A 123 34.50 -8.32 -6.15
C GLU A 123 34.51 -6.81 -6.44
N ALA A 124 33.82 -6.41 -7.52
CA ALA A 124 33.71 -5.00 -7.88
C ALA A 124 32.64 -4.33 -7.03
N GLU A 125 32.92 -3.10 -6.56
CA GLU A 125 31.97 -2.30 -5.81
C GLU A 125 30.70 -2.04 -6.64
N TRP A 126 29.53 -2.15 -5.98
CA TRP A 126 28.24 -2.00 -6.65
C TRP A 126 28.08 -0.58 -7.19
N PRO A 127 27.70 -0.39 -8.46
CA PRO A 127 27.59 0.94 -9.03
C PRO A 127 26.49 1.72 -8.29
N THR A 128 26.84 2.91 -7.79
CA THR A 128 25.85 3.88 -7.30
C THR A 128 24.91 4.25 -8.45
N ARG A 129 23.63 4.42 -8.13
CA ARG A 129 22.50 4.62 -9.06
C ARG A 129 22.92 5.37 -10.33
N ARG A 130 22.99 4.67 -11.47
CA ARG A 130 23.28 5.30 -12.76
C ARG A 130 22.28 6.43 -13.01
N ALA A 131 22.78 7.57 -13.49
CA ALA A 131 21.94 8.59 -14.10
C ALA A 131 21.03 7.94 -15.15
N PRO A 132 19.77 8.38 -15.31
CA PRO A 132 18.86 7.79 -16.28
C PRO A 132 19.47 7.87 -17.68
N GLU A 133 19.92 6.73 -18.20
CA GLU A 133 20.39 6.65 -19.58
C GLU A 133 19.24 7.00 -20.52
N ALA A 134 19.52 7.84 -21.51
CA ALA A 134 18.57 8.10 -22.59
C ALA A 134 18.14 6.76 -23.21
N ASN A 135 16.84 6.57 -23.41
CA ASN A 135 16.27 5.36 -24.00
C ASN A 135 16.63 5.28 -25.50
N VAL A 136 17.88 4.94 -25.79
CA VAL A 136 18.37 4.69 -27.14
C VAL A 136 18.17 3.22 -27.49
N PRO A 137 17.76 2.90 -28.74
CA PRO A 137 17.57 1.51 -29.15
C PRO A 137 18.89 0.73 -29.01
N ARG A 138 18.88 -0.32 -28.19
CA ARG A 138 20.00 -1.26 -28.08
C ARG A 138 19.85 -2.36 -29.13
N VAL A 139 20.93 -2.64 -29.87
CA VAL A 139 21.00 -3.72 -30.86
C VAL A 139 20.62 -5.05 -30.19
N GLY A 140 19.62 -5.75 -30.75
CA GLY A 140 19.18 -7.08 -30.27
C GLY A 140 17.99 -7.10 -29.31
N THR A 141 17.38 -5.95 -28.98
CA THR A 141 16.11 -5.97 -28.25
C THR A 141 14.99 -6.37 -29.22
N PRO A 142 14.33 -7.54 -29.08
CA PRO A 142 13.29 -7.99 -30.02
C PRO A 142 12.05 -7.08 -30.01
N ALA A 143 11.87 -6.34 -28.91
CA ALA A 143 10.96 -5.22 -28.85
C ALA A 143 11.76 -3.94 -29.18
N GLY A 144 11.53 -3.37 -30.36
CA GLY A 144 11.94 -2.01 -30.68
C GLY A 144 11.39 -0.99 -29.66
N PRO A 145 11.69 0.32 -29.78
CA PRO A 145 11.22 1.31 -28.81
C PRO A 145 9.71 1.18 -28.64
N VAL A 146 9.27 0.84 -27.42
CA VAL A 146 7.84 0.76 -27.08
C VAL A 146 7.29 2.18 -27.17
N ARG A 147 6.82 2.56 -28.36
CA ARG A 147 6.04 3.77 -28.55
C ARG A 147 4.71 3.51 -27.88
N ARG A 148 4.57 3.96 -26.63
CA ARG A 148 3.25 4.09 -26.01
C ARG A 148 2.44 5.01 -26.93
N ARG A 149 1.50 4.45 -27.67
CA ARG A 149 0.52 5.25 -28.42
C ARG A 149 -0.34 5.94 -27.38
N VAL A 150 -0.08 7.21 -27.16
CA VAL A 150 -1.01 8.08 -26.47
C VAL A 150 -1.95 8.60 -27.55
N ASP A 151 -3.26 8.38 -27.39
CA ASP A 151 -4.22 8.91 -28.35
C ASP A 151 -4.09 10.44 -28.43
N PRO A 152 -3.88 11.01 -29.64
CA PRO A 152 -3.61 12.43 -29.79
C PRO A 152 -4.79 13.29 -29.33
N GLU A 153 -6.02 12.80 -29.43
CA GLU A 153 -7.21 13.46 -28.88
C GLU A 153 -7.18 13.55 -27.36
N VAL A 154 -6.70 12.50 -26.69
CA VAL A 154 -6.53 12.50 -25.23
C VAL A 154 -5.41 13.45 -24.81
N ALA A 155 -4.34 13.53 -25.60
CA ALA A 155 -3.24 14.47 -25.37
C ALA A 155 -3.65 15.93 -25.63
N ALA A 156 -4.56 16.17 -26.57
CA ALA A 156 -5.06 17.49 -26.94
C ALA A 156 -6.24 17.97 -26.09
N ARG A 157 -6.82 17.11 -25.23
CA ARG A 157 -7.93 17.49 -24.36
C ARG A 157 -7.49 18.62 -23.43
N PRO A 158 -8.20 19.77 -23.41
CA PRO A 158 -7.81 20.90 -22.59
C PRO A 158 -7.81 20.49 -21.12
N ARG A 159 -6.70 20.75 -20.43
CA ARG A 159 -6.63 20.59 -18.98
C ARG A 159 -7.63 21.57 -18.36
N ILE A 160 -8.39 21.11 -17.37
CA ILE A 160 -9.26 21.97 -16.59
C ILE A 160 -8.44 23.15 -16.03
N SER A 161 -8.93 24.38 -16.18
CA SER A 161 -8.28 25.53 -15.58
C SER A 161 -8.35 25.43 -14.06
N LEU A 162 -7.40 26.03 -13.34
CA LEU A 162 -7.40 25.99 -11.88
C LEU A 162 -8.69 26.58 -11.29
N GLU A 163 -9.19 27.68 -11.86
CA GLU A 163 -10.43 28.31 -11.42
C GLU A 163 -11.65 27.39 -11.60
N ALA A 164 -11.74 26.74 -12.76
CA ALA A 164 -12.80 25.76 -13.02
C ALA A 164 -12.68 24.55 -12.08
N ALA A 165 -11.46 24.06 -11.83
CA ALA A 165 -11.19 22.94 -10.93
C ALA A 165 -11.63 23.25 -9.50
N ARG A 166 -11.38 24.47 -9.01
CA ARG A 166 -11.78 24.92 -7.67
C ARG A 166 -13.30 24.98 -7.49
N ALA A 167 -14.05 25.27 -8.56
CA ALA A 167 -15.50 25.41 -8.52
C ALA A 167 -16.25 24.06 -8.61
N VAL A 168 -15.59 22.97 -9.01
CA VAL A 168 -16.21 21.64 -9.08
C VAL A 168 -16.72 21.23 -7.70
N ARG A 169 -17.93 20.68 -7.65
CA ARG A 169 -18.56 20.21 -6.42
C ARG A 169 -18.56 18.69 -6.34
N PHE A 170 -18.35 18.18 -5.14
CA PHE A 170 -18.54 16.75 -4.86
C PHE A 170 -20.03 16.41 -4.89
N THR A 171 -20.40 15.41 -5.68
CA THR A 171 -21.78 14.89 -5.74
C THR A 171 -22.01 13.72 -4.78
N PHE A 172 -20.95 13.20 -4.16
CA PHE A 172 -21.00 12.02 -3.29
C PHE A 172 -19.96 12.09 -2.16
N GLY A 173 -20.07 11.15 -1.21
CA GLY A 173 -19.08 10.94 -0.17
C GLY A 173 -19.18 11.90 1.03
N ARG A 174 -18.11 11.92 1.85
CA ARG A 174 -18.04 12.67 3.11
C ARG A 174 -18.23 14.18 2.93
N TYR A 175 -17.80 14.71 1.79
CA TYR A 175 -17.84 16.14 1.49
C TYR A 175 -18.84 16.49 0.38
N ALA A 176 -19.93 15.71 0.23
CA ALA A 176 -20.97 15.99 -0.75
C ALA A 176 -21.51 17.44 -0.62
N GLY A 177 -21.59 18.15 -1.74
CA GLY A 177 -21.98 19.56 -1.83
C GLY A 177 -20.83 20.57 -1.66
N ALA A 178 -19.69 20.15 -1.09
CA ALA A 178 -18.51 21.00 -0.95
C ALA A 178 -17.75 21.14 -2.28
N THR A 179 -17.02 22.25 -2.43
CA THR A 179 -16.14 22.48 -3.58
C THR A 179 -14.79 21.80 -3.40
N VAL A 180 -14.13 21.46 -4.51
CA VAL A 180 -12.79 20.86 -4.49
C VAL A 180 -11.78 21.75 -3.76
N ASP A 181 -11.88 23.08 -3.89
CA ASP A 181 -11.00 24.01 -3.15
C ASP A 181 -11.21 23.95 -1.63
N ALA A 182 -12.46 23.95 -1.18
CA ALA A 182 -12.77 23.89 0.26
C ALA A 182 -12.29 22.57 0.87
N VAL A 183 -12.46 21.46 0.14
CA VAL A 183 -11.99 20.14 0.59
C VAL A 183 -10.47 20.06 0.56
N GLY A 184 -9.80 20.62 -0.46
CA GLY A 184 -8.34 20.60 -0.55
C GLY A 184 -7.65 21.33 0.60
N ARG A 185 -8.21 22.46 1.05
CA ARG A 185 -7.68 23.20 2.20
C ARG A 185 -7.90 22.45 3.51
N ARG A 186 -9.02 21.75 3.66
CA ARG A 186 -9.38 21.04 4.90
C ARG A 186 -8.70 19.68 5.02
N ASP A 187 -8.68 18.92 3.93
CA ASP A 187 -8.24 17.52 3.88
C ASP A 187 -7.64 17.18 2.49
N PRO A 188 -6.35 17.52 2.27
CA PRO A 188 -5.67 17.18 1.02
C PRO A 188 -5.54 15.66 0.83
N GLY A 189 -5.58 14.88 1.91
CA GLY A 189 -5.58 13.42 1.85
C GLY A 189 -6.82 12.86 1.14
N TYR A 190 -7.98 13.48 1.34
CA TYR A 190 -9.23 13.11 0.68
C TYR A 190 -9.20 13.39 -0.82
N LEU A 191 -8.70 14.55 -1.25
CA LEU A 191 -8.53 14.83 -2.69
C LEU A 191 -7.63 13.78 -3.35
N ALA A 192 -6.55 13.39 -2.66
CA ALA A 192 -5.65 12.40 -3.23
C ALA A 192 -6.36 11.05 -3.36
N TRP A 193 -7.22 10.69 -2.39
CA TRP A 193 -8.00 9.46 -2.44
C TRP A 193 -8.96 9.49 -3.64
N CYS A 194 -9.57 10.65 -3.90
CA CYS A 194 -10.43 10.83 -5.06
C CYS A 194 -9.68 10.56 -6.38
N VAL A 195 -8.46 11.08 -6.55
CA VAL A 195 -7.66 10.86 -7.76
C VAL A 195 -7.40 9.38 -8.04
N ASP A 196 -7.13 8.58 -7.00
CA ASP A 196 -6.77 7.16 -7.18
C ASP A 196 -7.98 6.22 -7.26
N ASN A 197 -9.10 6.56 -6.59
CA ASN A 197 -10.23 5.64 -6.40
C ASN A 197 -11.50 6.03 -7.18
N VAL A 198 -11.70 7.32 -7.46
CA VAL A 198 -12.91 7.79 -8.16
C VAL A 198 -12.71 7.63 -9.65
N ARG A 199 -13.28 6.56 -10.21
CA ARG A 199 -13.30 6.31 -11.67
C ARG A 199 -14.57 6.76 -12.36
N ARG A 200 -15.67 6.93 -11.61
CA ARG A 200 -16.99 7.24 -12.14
C ARG A 200 -17.10 8.67 -12.67
N ASP A 201 -16.29 9.58 -12.12
CA ASP A 201 -16.25 11.00 -12.50
C ASP A 201 -14.81 11.43 -12.83
N PRO A 202 -14.42 11.40 -14.12
CA PRO A 202 -13.07 11.76 -14.54
C PRO A 202 -12.82 13.28 -14.49
N GLU A 203 -13.86 14.11 -14.47
CA GLU A 203 -13.71 15.57 -14.35
C GLU A 203 -13.39 15.96 -12.92
N LEU A 204 -14.08 15.35 -11.95
CA LEU A 204 -13.76 15.51 -10.53
C LEU A 204 -12.35 15.03 -10.21
N ALA A 205 -11.92 13.90 -10.77
CA ALA A 205 -10.56 13.38 -10.57
C ALA A 205 -9.49 14.32 -11.14
N GLN A 206 -9.73 14.90 -12.34
CA GLN A 206 -8.84 15.91 -12.93
C GLN A 206 -8.82 17.21 -12.11
N ALA A 207 -9.97 17.66 -11.61
CA ALA A 207 -10.07 18.84 -10.76
C ALA A 207 -9.32 18.65 -9.44
N ALA A 208 -9.48 17.49 -8.79
CA ALA A 208 -8.79 17.14 -7.56
C ALA A 208 -7.27 17.07 -7.76
N ASP A 209 -6.79 16.49 -8.88
CA ASP A 209 -5.37 16.45 -9.21
C ASP A 209 -4.79 17.84 -9.45
N CYS A 210 -5.53 18.71 -10.16
CA CYS A 210 -5.14 20.09 -10.41
C CYS A 210 -4.99 20.90 -9.11
N VAL A 211 -6.00 20.85 -8.22
CA VAL A 211 -5.97 21.55 -6.93
C VAL A 211 -4.88 20.99 -6.02
N LEU A 212 -4.66 19.68 -6.00
CA LEU A 212 -3.57 19.07 -5.22
C LEU A 212 -2.19 19.52 -5.66
N ASN A 213 -1.94 19.57 -6.98
CA ASN A 213 -0.65 20.01 -7.50
C ASN A 213 -0.41 21.48 -7.15
N HIS A 214 -1.43 22.32 -7.28
CA HIS A 214 -1.37 23.72 -6.86
C HIS A 214 -1.10 23.86 -5.34
N LEU A 215 -1.78 23.07 -4.50
CA LEU A 215 -1.54 23.08 -3.05
C LEU A 215 -0.13 22.59 -2.67
N ALA A 216 0.40 21.61 -3.41
CA ALA A 216 1.76 21.12 -3.20
C ALA A 216 2.81 22.18 -3.61
N GLU A 217 2.57 22.90 -4.69
CA GLU A 217 3.46 23.96 -5.19
C GLU A 217 3.42 25.23 -4.32
N GLU A 218 2.22 25.69 -3.92
CA GLU A 218 2.05 26.96 -3.19
C GLU A 218 2.23 26.82 -1.67
N PHE A 219 1.68 25.74 -1.08
CA PHE A 219 1.65 25.55 0.37
C PHE A 219 2.60 24.44 0.85
N GLY A 220 3.38 23.84 -0.05
CA GLY A 220 4.33 22.78 0.29
C GLY A 220 3.69 21.50 0.82
N VAL A 221 2.39 21.27 0.52
CA VAL A 221 1.66 20.09 0.99
C VAL A 221 2.22 18.84 0.32
N THR A 222 2.77 17.93 1.13
CA THR A 222 3.30 16.66 0.63
C THR A 222 2.18 15.79 0.06
N ARG A 223 2.25 15.55 -1.26
CA ARG A 223 1.32 14.63 -1.92
C ARG A 223 1.55 13.21 -1.41
N PRO A 224 0.52 12.52 -0.88
CA PRO A 224 0.67 11.13 -0.51
C PRO A 224 0.98 10.27 -1.75
N ALA A 225 1.81 9.25 -1.58
CA ALA A 225 2.18 8.35 -2.66
C ALA A 225 0.94 7.70 -3.29
N ARG A 226 0.87 7.67 -4.63
CA ARG A 226 -0.27 7.06 -5.36
C ARG A 226 -0.43 5.60 -4.94
N GLY A 227 -1.67 5.21 -4.62
CA GLY A 227 -1.99 3.86 -4.16
C GLY A 227 -1.63 3.54 -2.70
N SER A 228 -1.10 4.51 -1.93
CA SER A 228 -0.93 4.32 -0.48
C SER A 228 -2.29 4.29 0.23
N LEU A 229 -2.49 3.27 1.07
CA LEU A 229 -3.60 3.18 2.02
C LEU A 229 -3.38 4.09 3.24
N PHE A 230 -2.13 4.39 3.57
CA PHE A 230 -1.76 5.33 4.62
C PHE A 230 -1.68 6.72 4.01
N ARG A 231 -2.71 7.54 4.26
CA ARG A 231 -2.75 8.94 3.88
C ARG A 231 -2.83 9.72 5.18
N PRO A 232 -1.71 10.24 5.70
CA PRO A 232 -1.81 11.21 6.78
C PRO A 232 -2.61 12.36 6.21
N SER A 233 -3.84 12.52 6.67
CA SER A 233 -4.54 13.78 6.55
C SER A 233 -3.94 14.63 7.66
N PRO A 234 -3.02 15.57 7.38
CA PRO A 234 -2.92 16.68 8.28
C PRO A 234 -4.27 17.35 8.15
N VAL A 235 -5.11 17.23 9.18
CA VAL A 235 -6.18 18.20 9.35
C VAL A 235 -5.43 19.50 9.63
N ALA A 236 -4.98 20.17 8.57
CA ALA A 236 -4.17 21.39 8.67
C ALA A 236 -4.97 22.52 9.36
N PHE A 237 -6.28 22.34 9.45
CA PHE A 237 -7.24 23.24 10.05
C PHE A 237 -8.27 22.48 10.90
N ASP A 238 -7.83 21.82 11.97
CA ASP A 238 -8.72 21.62 13.12
C ASP A 238 -8.50 22.81 14.08
N GLY A 239 -9.30 23.84 13.84
CA GLY A 239 -9.40 25.02 14.68
C GLY A 239 -10.80 25.60 14.52
N GLY A 240 -11.73 25.09 15.33
CA GLY A 240 -12.98 25.69 15.78
C GLY A 240 -13.88 26.40 14.75
N ALA A 241 -15.08 25.87 14.57
CA ALA A 241 -16.27 26.71 14.37
C ALA A 241 -17.47 25.98 14.95
N ASP A 242 -18.17 26.69 15.83
CA ASP A 242 -19.46 26.37 16.43
C ASP A 242 -20.54 25.94 15.41
#